data_AF-A0A8T6USH7-F1
#
_entry.id   AF-A0A8T6USH7-F1
#
_cell.length_a   1.000
_cell.length_b   1.000
_cell.length_c   1.000
_cell.angle_alpha   90.00
_cell.angle_beta   90.00
_cell.angle_gamma   90.00
#
_symmetry.space_group_name_H-M   'P 1'
#
loop_
_entity.id
_entity.type
_entity.pdbx_description
1 polymer ?
#
loop_
_entity_poly.entity_id
_entity_poly.type
_entity_poly.pdbx_seq_one_letter_code
_entity_poly.pdbx_strand_id
1 'polypeptide(L)'
;MNELDTNVKQANDKYIVLEDTIFYPNSGGQPHDEGSLTTEEGEEYKVVYVGKFSGEISHEVDKPGLKKGDRVHAKIDWDRRYRLMKMHTAAHVLSRVLYDEVGANTSGNQLGLDRSRIDFTLEKFDREKIPGWIEKSNKYIAEGAKVVKSEMPKEEAFKLPGFAGPSPH
;
A
#
# COMPACT_ATOMS: atom_id res chain seq x y z
N MET A 1 -12.76 2.79 5.63
CA MET A 1 -13.35 1.51 6.05
C MET A 1 -12.21 0.62 6.51
N ASN A 2 -12.27 0.14 7.75
CA ASN A 2 -11.25 -0.69 8.41
C ASN A 2 -11.82 -2.07 8.83
N GLU A 3 -13.10 -2.30 8.57
CA GLU A 3 -13.83 -3.53 8.89
C GLU A 3 -14.76 -3.87 7.72
N LEU A 4 -14.99 -5.16 7.44
CA LEU A 4 -15.82 -5.68 6.35
C LEU A 4 -16.38 -7.07 6.72
N ASP A 5 -17.67 -7.28 6.55
CA ASP A 5 -18.24 -8.64 6.55
C ASP A 5 -18.12 -9.25 5.16
N THR A 6 -17.61 -10.48 5.07
CA THR A 6 -17.41 -11.20 3.79
C THR A 6 -17.49 -12.71 3.99
N ASN A 7 -17.48 -13.46 2.90
CA ASN A 7 -17.43 -14.91 2.90
C ASN A 7 -16.05 -15.41 2.49
N VAL A 8 -15.68 -16.60 3.00
CA VAL A 8 -14.50 -17.34 2.58
C VAL A 8 -14.77 -18.01 1.23
N LYS A 9 -14.13 -17.49 0.17
CA LYS A 9 -14.21 -18.02 -1.19
C LYS A 9 -13.47 -19.34 -1.34
N GLN A 10 -12.27 -19.43 -0.74
CA GLN A 10 -11.43 -20.63 -0.71
C GLN A 10 -10.66 -20.70 0.62
N ALA A 11 -10.48 -21.91 1.12
CA ALA A 11 -9.65 -22.18 2.29
C ALA A 11 -8.77 -23.40 2.01
N ASN A 12 -7.48 -23.25 2.27
CA ASN A 12 -6.50 -24.34 2.22
C ASN A 12 -5.59 -24.23 3.44
N ASP A 13 -5.89 -25.03 4.47
CA ASP A 13 -5.22 -24.98 5.77
C ASP A 13 -5.22 -23.56 6.37
N LYS A 14 -4.07 -22.87 6.37
CA LYS A 14 -3.92 -21.49 6.85
C LYS A 14 -4.12 -20.42 5.79
N TYR A 15 -4.32 -20.77 4.53
CA TYR A 15 -4.40 -19.82 3.42
C TYR A 15 -5.84 -19.60 2.98
N ILE A 16 -6.30 -18.35 3.08
CA ILE A 16 -7.70 -17.96 2.93
C ILE A 16 -7.85 -16.93 1.82
N VAL A 17 -8.74 -17.21 0.88
CA VAL A 17 -9.18 -16.24 -0.13
C VAL A 17 -10.60 -15.82 0.23
N LEU A 18 -10.83 -14.51 0.33
CA LEU A 18 -12.14 -13.92 0.62
C LEU A 18 -12.83 -13.53 -0.69
N GLU A 19 -14.16 -13.42 -0.67
CA GLU A 19 -14.91 -12.87 -1.80
C GLU A 19 -14.58 -11.40 -2.03
N ASP A 20 -14.64 -10.60 -0.96
CA ASP A 20 -14.17 -9.22 -0.91
C ASP A 20 -13.15 -9.04 0.22
N THR A 21 -12.18 -8.15 0.04
CA THR A 21 -11.17 -7.87 1.07
C THR A 21 -10.78 -6.41 1.12
N ILE A 22 -10.62 -5.92 2.35
CA ILE A 22 -10.06 -4.59 2.66
C ILE A 22 -8.56 -4.64 2.97
N PHE A 23 -7.97 -5.83 3.07
CA PHE A 23 -6.55 -6.02 3.32
C PHE A 23 -5.73 -5.65 2.08
N TYR A 24 -4.68 -4.87 2.30
CA TYR A 24 -3.72 -4.53 1.25
C TYR A 24 -2.65 -5.64 1.19
N PRO A 25 -2.44 -6.28 0.03
CA PRO A 25 -1.41 -7.31 -0.11
C PRO A 25 -0.02 -6.66 -0.16
N ASN A 26 1.00 -7.38 0.28
CA ASN A 26 2.39 -6.95 0.12
C ASN A 26 2.68 -6.71 -1.38
N SER A 27 2.81 -5.44 -1.78
CA SER A 27 2.87 -5.05 -3.20
C SER A 27 3.39 -3.63 -3.38
N GLY A 28 4.14 -3.39 -4.46
CA GLY A 28 4.62 -2.05 -4.84
C GLY A 28 5.51 -1.38 -3.78
N GLY A 29 6.29 -2.18 -3.05
CA GLY A 29 7.14 -1.73 -1.96
C GLY A 29 6.40 -1.40 -0.66
N GLN A 30 5.07 -1.44 -0.63
CA GLN A 30 4.29 -1.29 0.59
C GLN A 30 4.08 -2.65 1.27
N PRO A 31 4.41 -2.79 2.57
CA PRO A 31 4.12 -3.97 3.36
C PRO A 31 2.63 -4.32 3.36
N HIS A 32 2.35 -5.60 3.56
CA HIS A 32 0.98 -6.06 3.75
C HIS A 32 0.35 -5.49 5.02
N ASP A 33 -0.97 -5.51 5.00
CA ASP A 33 -1.78 -5.34 6.18
C ASP A 33 -1.76 -6.56 7.10
N GLU A 34 -1.97 -6.28 8.37
CA GLU A 34 -2.22 -7.27 9.42
C GLU A 34 -3.61 -7.00 10.00
N GLY A 35 -4.17 -7.96 10.72
CA GLY A 35 -5.52 -7.85 11.26
C GLY A 35 -6.08 -9.19 11.71
N SER A 36 -7.41 -9.33 11.67
CA SER A 36 -8.09 -10.57 12.03
C SER A 36 -9.31 -10.86 11.17
N LEU A 37 -9.67 -12.14 11.14
CA LEU A 37 -10.94 -12.67 10.65
C LEU A 37 -11.66 -13.32 11.83
N THR A 38 -12.90 -12.94 12.10
CA THR A 38 -13.72 -13.50 13.18
C THR A 38 -14.93 -14.21 12.62
N THR A 39 -15.16 -15.47 12.97
CA THR A 39 -16.35 -16.23 12.54
C THR A 39 -17.62 -15.75 13.26
N GLU A 40 -18.80 -16.12 12.76
CA GLU A 40 -20.08 -15.85 13.46
C GLU A 40 -20.14 -16.48 14.87
N GLU A 41 -19.38 -17.57 15.09
CA GLU A 41 -19.26 -18.26 16.38
C GLU A 41 -18.30 -17.55 17.35
N GLY A 42 -17.65 -16.46 16.90
CA GLY A 42 -16.73 -15.65 17.69
C GLY A 42 -15.29 -16.16 17.71
N GLU A 43 -14.95 -17.15 16.89
CA GLU A 43 -13.57 -17.62 16.79
C GLU A 43 -12.73 -16.64 15.96
N GLU A 44 -11.65 -16.14 16.54
CA GLU A 44 -10.71 -15.22 15.88
C GLU A 44 -9.51 -15.96 15.28
N TYR A 45 -9.13 -15.52 14.07
CA TYR A 45 -7.97 -15.95 13.29
C TYR A 45 -7.15 -14.71 12.95
N LYS A 46 -5.88 -14.67 13.35
CA LYS A 46 -5.02 -13.50 13.08
C LYS A 46 -4.44 -13.60 11.68
N VAL A 47 -4.60 -12.56 10.88
CA VAL A 47 -3.99 -12.46 9.55
C VAL A 47 -2.55 -11.99 9.70
N VAL A 48 -1.59 -12.88 9.43
CA VAL A 48 -0.15 -12.65 9.62
C VAL A 48 0.56 -12.26 8.32
N TYR A 49 -0.01 -12.65 7.18
CA TYR A 49 0.49 -12.27 5.86
C TYR A 49 -0.63 -12.09 4.85
N VAL A 50 -0.46 -11.14 3.92
CA VAL A 50 -1.38 -10.95 2.79
C VAL A 50 -0.56 -10.77 1.52
N GLY A 51 -0.84 -11.58 0.50
CA GLY A 51 -0.12 -11.57 -0.76
C GLY A 51 -1.04 -11.71 -1.96
N LYS A 52 -0.56 -11.32 -3.14
CA LYS A 52 -1.28 -11.51 -4.40
C LYS A 52 -0.68 -12.69 -5.17
N PHE A 53 -1.47 -13.73 -5.41
CA PHE A 53 -1.06 -14.95 -6.09
C PHE A 53 -2.02 -15.25 -7.24
N SER A 54 -1.51 -15.38 -8.47
CA SER A 54 -2.32 -15.64 -9.66
C SER A 54 -3.52 -14.68 -9.86
N GLY A 55 -3.37 -13.43 -9.43
CA GLY A 55 -4.41 -12.40 -9.53
C GLY A 55 -5.32 -12.27 -8.30
N GLU A 56 -5.33 -13.25 -7.40
CA GLU A 56 -6.16 -13.24 -6.19
C GLU A 56 -5.37 -12.80 -4.96
N ILE A 57 -6.05 -12.21 -3.98
CA ILE A 57 -5.48 -11.84 -2.68
C ILE A 57 -5.67 -13.02 -1.72
N SER A 58 -4.57 -13.57 -1.23
CA SER A 58 -4.53 -14.64 -0.24
C SER A 58 -4.09 -14.09 1.11
N HIS A 59 -4.73 -14.56 2.17
CA HIS A 59 -4.50 -14.19 3.56
C HIS A 59 -3.99 -15.43 4.29
N GLU A 60 -2.79 -15.37 4.84
CA GLU A 60 -2.28 -16.39 5.75
C GLU A 60 -2.74 -16.07 7.16
N VAL A 61 -3.40 -17.02 7.81
CA VAL A 61 -3.83 -16.93 9.21
C VAL A 61 -2.93 -17.73 10.15
N ASP A 62 -2.90 -17.36 11.43
CA ASP A 62 -2.03 -17.96 12.45
C ASP A 62 -2.31 -19.45 12.71
N LYS A 63 -3.56 -19.89 12.55
CA LYS A 63 -4.02 -21.27 12.75
C LYS A 63 -5.03 -21.70 11.66
N PRO A 64 -5.15 -23.01 11.37
CA PRO A 64 -6.19 -23.51 10.49
C PRO A 64 -7.55 -23.58 11.20
N GLY A 65 -8.64 -23.69 10.44
CA GLY A 65 -9.99 -23.92 10.98
C GLY A 65 -11.12 -23.37 10.11
N LEU A 66 -10.85 -22.29 9.37
CA LEU A 66 -11.77 -21.71 8.39
C LEU A 66 -12.01 -22.63 7.20
N LYS A 67 -13.24 -22.61 6.68
CA LYS A 67 -13.71 -23.40 5.55
C LYS A 67 -14.32 -22.50 4.49
N LYS A 68 -14.35 -23.00 3.25
CA LYS A 68 -15.08 -22.35 2.16
C LYS A 68 -16.56 -22.20 2.55
N GLY A 69 -17.09 -20.99 2.36
CA GLY A 69 -18.48 -20.64 2.67
C GLY A 69 -18.66 -19.99 4.04
N ASP A 70 -17.69 -20.10 4.94
CA ASP A 70 -17.77 -19.46 6.26
C ASP A 70 -17.92 -17.95 6.10
N ARG A 71 -18.82 -17.38 6.90
CA ARG A 71 -18.96 -15.93 7.00
C ARG A 71 -18.03 -15.42 8.07
N VAL A 72 -17.26 -14.39 7.74
CA VAL A 72 -16.25 -13.80 8.61
C VAL A 72 -16.37 -12.29 8.64
N HIS A 73 -16.13 -11.73 9.81
CA HIS A 73 -15.89 -10.32 10.01
C HIS A 73 -14.39 -10.05 9.89
N ALA A 74 -13.99 -9.32 8.85
CA ALA A 74 -12.62 -8.95 8.57
C ALA A 74 -12.30 -7.58 9.16
N LYS A 75 -11.22 -7.47 9.92
CA LYS A 75 -10.75 -6.22 10.55
C LYS A 75 -9.26 -6.03 10.34
N ILE A 76 -8.86 -4.88 9.83
CA ILE A 76 -7.44 -4.53 9.67
C ILE A 76 -6.90 -3.79 10.89
N ASP A 77 -5.62 -3.93 11.18
CA ASP A 77 -4.90 -3.05 12.08
C ASP A 77 -4.83 -1.65 11.44
N TRP A 78 -5.74 -0.78 11.90
CA TRP A 78 -5.88 0.56 11.36
C TRP A 78 -4.67 1.44 11.65
N ASP A 79 -4.03 1.30 12.80
CA ASP A 79 -2.87 2.11 13.16
C ASP A 79 -1.69 1.78 12.25
N ARG A 80 -1.48 0.49 11.98
CA ARG A 80 -0.50 0.03 11.00
C ARG A 80 -0.83 0.57 9.60
N ARG A 81 -2.04 0.34 9.11
CA ARG A 81 -2.48 0.78 7.77
C ARG A 81 -2.30 2.28 7.60
N TYR A 82 -2.74 3.07 8.59
CA TYR A 82 -2.70 4.52 8.51
C TYR A 82 -1.27 5.06 8.52
N ARG A 83 -0.36 4.44 9.29
CA ARG A 83 1.08 4.78 9.25
C ARG A 83 1.67 4.51 7.86
N LEU A 84 1.39 3.34 7.27
CA LEU A 84 1.85 3.01 5.92
C LEU A 84 1.28 3.97 4.86
N MET A 85 0.00 4.34 4.96
CA MET A 85 -0.61 5.35 4.09
C MET A 85 0.12 6.69 4.16
N LYS A 86 0.42 7.18 5.37
CA LYS A 86 1.19 8.42 5.55
C LYS A 86 2.58 8.34 4.92
N MET A 87 3.28 7.22 5.13
CA MET A 87 4.61 7.00 4.54
C MET A 87 4.54 6.96 3.00
N HIS A 88 3.53 6.31 2.45
CA HIS A 88 3.31 6.25 1.01
C HIS A 88 3.03 7.64 0.42
N THR A 89 2.11 8.40 1.03
CA THR A 89 1.82 9.76 0.59
C THR A 89 3.04 10.67 0.68
N ALA A 90 3.81 10.61 1.78
CA ALA A 90 5.05 11.35 1.93
C ALA A 90 6.08 10.98 0.85
N ALA A 91 6.18 9.68 0.50
CA ALA A 91 7.04 9.22 -0.57
C ALA A 91 6.65 9.83 -1.93
N HIS A 92 5.36 9.86 -2.27
CA HIS A 92 4.89 10.51 -3.49
C HIS A 92 5.17 12.01 -3.52
N VAL A 93 4.95 12.72 -2.41
CA VAL A 93 5.25 14.16 -2.32
C VAL A 93 6.74 14.40 -2.56
N LEU A 94 7.61 13.66 -1.88
CA LEU A 94 9.05 13.80 -2.05
C LEU A 94 9.48 13.47 -3.49
N SER A 95 8.95 12.39 -4.07
CA SER A 95 9.21 12.03 -5.47
C SER A 95 8.79 13.14 -6.43
N ARG A 96 7.65 13.78 -6.19
CA ARG A 96 7.20 14.89 -7.03
C ARG A 96 8.10 16.12 -6.88
N VAL A 97 8.49 16.47 -5.65
CA VAL A 97 9.42 17.58 -5.39
C VAL A 97 10.73 17.37 -6.12
N LEU A 98 11.34 16.19 -6.04
CA LEU A 98 12.60 15.90 -6.73
C LEU A 98 12.44 15.91 -8.26
N TYR A 99 11.32 15.42 -8.78
CA TYR A 99 11.02 15.52 -10.21
C TYR A 99 10.93 16.98 -10.66
N ASP A 100 10.21 17.83 -9.91
CA ASP A 100 10.03 19.24 -10.26
C ASP A 100 11.31 20.07 -10.14
N GLU A 101 12.15 19.78 -9.14
CA GLU A 101 13.37 20.55 -8.86
C GLU A 101 14.55 20.16 -9.74
N VAL A 102 14.69 18.87 -10.04
CA VAL A 102 15.91 18.33 -10.68
C VAL A 102 15.62 17.24 -11.72
N GLY A 103 14.36 17.00 -12.09
CA GLY A 103 13.99 15.99 -13.10
C GLY A 103 14.23 14.55 -12.67
N ALA A 104 14.41 14.29 -11.37
CA ALA A 104 14.76 12.95 -10.89
C ALA A 104 13.56 12.01 -10.92
N ASN A 105 13.72 10.86 -11.57
CA ASN A 105 12.72 9.81 -11.56
C ASN A 105 12.93 8.86 -10.37
N THR A 106 11.82 8.36 -9.82
CA THR A 106 11.86 7.30 -8.80
C THR A 106 12.16 5.97 -9.47
N SER A 107 13.26 5.32 -9.09
CA SER A 107 13.71 4.03 -9.62
C SER A 107 13.39 2.86 -8.70
N GLY A 108 12.96 3.11 -7.47
CA GLY A 108 12.53 2.08 -6.53
C GLY A 108 12.01 2.67 -5.22
N ASN A 109 11.27 1.87 -4.46
CA ASN A 109 10.85 2.23 -3.12
C ASN A 109 10.73 1.00 -2.21
N GLN A 110 10.80 1.24 -0.92
CA GLN A 110 10.47 0.26 0.11
C GLN A 110 9.91 1.03 1.30
N LEU A 111 8.62 0.90 1.54
CA LEU A 111 7.97 1.54 2.66
C LEU A 111 8.11 0.68 3.91
N GLY A 112 8.13 1.33 5.06
CA GLY A 112 8.13 0.70 6.36
C GLY A 112 7.42 1.56 7.39
N LEU A 113 7.11 0.97 8.54
CA LEU A 113 6.38 1.66 9.62
C LEU A 113 7.22 2.77 10.26
N ASP A 114 8.50 2.51 10.48
CA ASP A 114 9.41 3.44 11.14
C ASP A 114 10.37 4.13 10.15
N ARG A 115 10.71 3.43 9.07
CA ARG A 115 11.64 3.92 8.04
C ARG A 115 11.23 3.45 6.67
N SER A 116 11.25 4.36 5.70
CA SER A 116 11.06 4.07 4.29
C SER A 116 12.31 4.45 3.50
N ARG A 117 12.55 3.76 2.38
CA ARG A 117 13.61 4.04 1.41
C ARG A 117 12.95 4.39 0.08
N ILE A 118 13.49 5.40 -0.60
CA ILE A 118 13.10 5.77 -1.95
C ILE A 118 14.40 5.97 -2.73
N ASP A 119 14.46 5.32 -3.89
CA ASP A 119 15.63 5.34 -4.77
C ASP A 119 15.33 6.28 -5.94
N PHE A 120 16.26 7.21 -6.22
CA PHE A 120 16.13 8.22 -7.25
C PHE A 120 17.30 8.15 -8.24
N THR A 121 16.99 8.34 -9.52
CA THR A 121 18.02 8.52 -10.55
C THR A 121 18.27 10.01 -10.74
N LEU A 122 19.48 10.46 -10.39
CA LEU A 122 19.93 11.86 -10.46
C LEU A 122 21.08 11.98 -11.46
N GLU A 123 21.05 13.00 -12.32
CA GLU A 123 22.19 13.33 -13.18
C GLU A 123 23.39 13.86 -12.38
N LYS A 124 23.11 14.68 -11.36
CA LYS A 124 24.11 15.22 -10.44
C LYS A 124 23.58 15.17 -9.02
N PHE A 125 24.28 14.44 -8.16
CA PHE A 125 24.00 14.42 -6.73
C PHE A 125 24.64 15.61 -6.03
N ASP A 126 23.85 16.32 -5.22
CA ASP A 126 24.28 17.42 -4.39
C ASP A 126 23.61 17.32 -3.03
N ARG A 127 24.40 17.03 -2.00
CA ARG A 127 23.91 16.80 -0.65
C ARG A 127 23.40 18.08 0.02
N GLU A 128 23.91 19.25 -0.37
CA GLU A 128 23.54 20.53 0.24
C GLU A 128 22.10 20.93 -0.07
N LYS A 129 21.51 20.37 -1.14
CA LYS A 129 20.12 20.61 -1.54
C LYS A 129 19.08 19.81 -0.77
N ILE A 130 19.49 18.71 -0.11
CA ILE A 130 18.58 17.78 0.58
C ILE A 130 17.67 18.50 1.59
N PRO A 131 18.18 19.39 2.47
CA PRO A 131 17.32 20.10 3.42
C PRO A 131 16.20 20.90 2.74
N GLY A 132 16.49 21.55 1.61
CA GLY A 132 15.50 22.33 0.86
C GLY A 132 14.39 21.45 0.26
N TRP A 133 14.72 20.26 -0.24
CA TRP A 133 13.71 19.31 -0.73
C TRP A 133 12.80 18.80 0.40
N ILE A 134 13.37 18.56 1.59
CA ILE A 134 12.61 18.15 2.77
C ILE A 134 11.65 19.27 3.21
N GLU A 135 12.13 20.51 3.30
CA GLU A 135 11.32 21.66 3.69
C GLU A 135 10.15 21.87 2.73
N LYS A 136 10.40 21.83 1.42
CA LYS A 136 9.36 21.97 0.40
C LYS A 136 8.33 20.84 0.47
N SER A 137 8.79 19.61 0.70
CA SER A 137 7.90 18.45 0.87
C SER A 137 6.99 18.62 2.09
N ASN A 138 7.55 19.05 3.22
CA ASN A 138 6.77 19.30 4.44
C ASN A 138 5.75 20.43 4.25
N LYS A 139 6.09 21.47 3.48
CA LYS A 139 5.15 22.53 3.12
C LYS A 139 3.94 21.98 2.36
N TYR A 140 4.16 21.17 1.31
CA TYR A 140 3.06 20.55 0.56
C TYR A 140 2.20 19.62 1.42
N ILE A 141 2.81 18.88 2.34
CA ILE A 141 2.07 18.05 3.31
C ILE A 141 1.20 18.93 4.22
N ALA A 142 1.75 20.04 4.72
CA ALA A 142 1.03 20.97 5.60
C ALA A 142 -0.14 21.69 4.90
N GLU A 143 -0.04 21.92 3.60
CA GLU A 143 -1.14 22.50 2.79
C GLU A 143 -2.35 21.56 2.68
N GLY A 144 -2.21 20.27 2.98
CA GLY A 144 -3.34 19.34 3.08
C GLY A 144 -4.08 19.14 1.75
N ALA A 145 -3.35 19.20 0.63
CA ALA A 145 -3.93 19.04 -0.70
C ALA A 145 -4.72 17.72 -0.82
N LYS A 146 -5.84 17.76 -1.55
CA LYS A 146 -6.70 16.60 -1.73
C LYS A 146 -5.98 15.51 -2.53
N VAL A 147 -5.84 14.33 -1.95
CA VAL A 147 -5.37 13.13 -2.65
C VAL A 147 -6.55 12.47 -3.36
N VAL A 148 -6.42 12.25 -4.67
CA VAL A 148 -7.44 11.60 -5.51
C VAL A 148 -6.84 10.35 -6.14
N LYS A 149 -7.59 9.25 -6.09
CA LYS A 149 -7.29 8.02 -6.81
C LYS A 149 -8.42 7.75 -7.80
N SER A 150 -8.07 7.42 -9.03
CA SER A 150 -9.01 7.06 -10.11
C SER A 150 -8.46 5.88 -10.89
N GLU A 151 -9.35 5.01 -11.34
CA GLU A 151 -9.01 3.95 -12.29
C GLU A 151 -9.27 4.45 -13.71
N MET A 152 -8.34 4.18 -14.63
CA MET A 152 -8.47 4.57 -16.03
C MET A 152 -7.66 3.62 -16.92
N PRO A 153 -7.99 3.51 -18.21
CA PRO A 153 -7.17 2.78 -19.18
C PRO A 153 -5.73 3.28 -19.20
N LYS A 154 -4.78 2.36 -19.36
CA LYS A 154 -3.33 2.65 -19.39
C LYS A 154 -2.98 3.75 -20.41
N GLU A 155 -3.60 3.69 -21.59
CA GLU A 155 -3.38 4.65 -22.68
C GLU A 155 -3.85 6.07 -22.35
N GLU A 156 -4.87 6.22 -21.51
CA GLU A 156 -5.35 7.51 -21.03
C GLU A 156 -4.42 8.07 -19.95
N ALA A 157 -3.94 7.21 -19.04
CA ALA A 157 -3.00 7.60 -17.99
C ALA A 157 -1.71 8.21 -18.57
N PHE A 158 -1.17 7.63 -19.65
CA PHE A 158 0.03 8.16 -20.32
C PHE A 158 -0.17 9.54 -20.96
N LYS A 159 -1.41 9.95 -21.23
CA LYS A 159 -1.71 11.28 -21.79
C LYS A 159 -1.82 12.36 -20.72
N LEU A 160 -1.83 11.98 -19.43
CA LEU A 160 -1.96 12.94 -18.35
C LEU A 160 -0.67 13.76 -18.17
N PRO A 161 -0.77 15.10 -18.12
CA PRO A 161 0.38 15.96 -17.89
C PRO A 161 0.99 15.69 -16.51
N GLY A 162 2.29 15.43 -16.48
CA GLY A 162 3.03 15.13 -15.24
C GLY A 162 2.84 13.70 -14.72
N PHE A 163 2.21 12.80 -15.48
CA PHE A 163 2.16 11.38 -15.15
C PHE A 163 3.55 10.75 -15.31
N ALA A 164 4.23 10.53 -14.18
CA ALA A 164 5.33 9.58 -14.13
C ALA A 164 4.72 8.18 -14.16
N GLY A 165 4.72 7.55 -15.33
CA GLY A 165 4.32 6.14 -15.45
C GLY A 165 5.13 5.26 -14.50
N PRO A 166 4.66 4.05 -14.19
CA PRO A 166 5.47 3.11 -13.43
C PRO A 166 6.82 2.96 -14.16
N SER A 167 7.92 3.16 -13.43
CA SER A 167 9.26 2.91 -13.96
C SER A 167 9.27 1.51 -14.57
N PRO A 168 9.76 1.35 -15.81
CA PRO A 168 9.87 0.03 -16.42
C PRO A 168 10.84 -0.77 -15.56
N HIS A 169 10.30 -1.72 -14.80
CA HIS A 169 11.05 -2.82 -14.21
C HIS A 169 11.01 -3.98 -15.19
#